data_AF-A0A0R1HPE3-F1
#
_entry.id   AF-A0A0R1HPE3-F1
#
_cell.length_a   1.000
_cell.length_b   1.000
_cell.length_c   1.000
_cell.angle_alpha   90.00
_cell.angle_beta   90.00
_cell.angle_gamma   90.00
#
_symmetry.space_group_name_H-M   'P 1'
#
loop_
_entity.id
_entity.type
_entity.pdbx_description
1 polymer ?
#
loop_
_entity_poly.entity_id
_entity_poly.type
_entity_poly.pdbx_seq_one_letter_code
_entity_poly.pdbx_strand_id
1 'polypeptide(L)'
;MKYYVKPDSKLNGEFPDKDTAPVLETADGLQEVDVPATSVQYFTRYWWQYRLLGNGRLQAPGNLPSLEINYLQGIIDQQANRLDQTFSNATNLEQVLDAATRAQTEAQQRFTQQSQQFQEQFGSLTQQIVKLQQTVTELQTNK
;
A
#
# COMPACT_ATOMS: atom_id res chain seq x y z
N MET A 1 -26.41 -13.53 18.86
CA MET A 1 -25.68 -12.26 18.64
C MET A 1 -26.41 -11.55 17.54
N LYS A 2 -26.80 -10.30 17.80
CA LYS A 2 -27.67 -9.56 16.90
C LYS A 2 -26.87 -8.93 15.77
N TYR A 3 -27.35 -9.14 14.55
CA TYR A 3 -26.88 -8.46 13.35
C TYR A 3 -28.07 -7.79 12.67
N TYR A 4 -27.78 -6.80 11.84
CA TYR A 4 -28.76 -6.12 11.01
C TYR A 4 -28.35 -6.28 9.55
N VAL A 5 -29.27 -6.76 8.73
CA VAL A 5 -29.04 -7.07 7.33
C VAL A 5 -30.03 -6.32 6.46
N LYS A 6 -29.57 -5.84 5.30
CA LYS A 6 -30.42 -5.20 4.32
C LYS A 6 -31.11 -6.28 3.48
N PRO A 7 -32.45 -6.38 3.45
CA PRO A 7 -33.13 -7.32 2.57
C PRO A 7 -32.94 -6.94 1.10
N ASP A 8 -32.75 -7.91 0.22
CA ASP A 8 -32.65 -7.70 -1.22
C ASP A 8 -34.03 -7.46 -1.83
N SER A 9 -34.30 -6.22 -2.19
CA SER A 9 -35.53 -5.80 -2.88
C SER A 9 -35.81 -6.54 -4.19
N LYS A 10 -34.77 -7.05 -4.89
CA LYS A 10 -34.91 -7.79 -6.15
C LYS A 10 -35.39 -9.22 -5.94
N LEU A 11 -35.21 -9.75 -4.73
CA LEU A 11 -35.62 -11.09 -4.32
C LEU A 11 -36.76 -11.04 -3.30
N ASN A 12 -37.64 -10.03 -3.39
CA ASN A 12 -38.78 -9.83 -2.49
C ASN A 12 -38.41 -9.74 -1.00
N GLY A 13 -37.17 -9.37 -0.67
CA GLY A 13 -36.67 -9.32 0.70
C GLY A 13 -36.46 -10.70 1.34
N GLU A 14 -36.48 -11.77 0.56
CA GLU A 14 -36.34 -13.15 1.05
C GLU A 14 -34.90 -13.49 1.44
N PHE A 15 -33.91 -12.77 0.90
CA PHE A 15 -32.49 -12.93 1.17
C PHE A 15 -31.83 -11.57 1.45
N PRO A 16 -30.69 -11.51 2.16
CA PRO A 16 -29.91 -10.29 2.29
C PRO A 16 -29.31 -9.84 0.95
N ASP A 17 -29.16 -8.53 0.81
CA ASP A 17 -28.41 -7.90 -0.27
C ASP A 17 -26.94 -8.35 -0.24
N LYS A 18 -26.47 -8.94 -1.35
CA LYS A 18 -25.11 -9.50 -1.45
C LYS A 18 -24.02 -8.44 -1.34
N ASP A 19 -24.32 -7.22 -1.76
CA ASP A 19 -23.37 -6.12 -1.81
C ASP A 19 -23.34 -5.30 -0.51
N THR A 20 -24.20 -5.62 0.46
CA THR A 20 -24.29 -4.94 1.76
C THR A 20 -23.99 -5.93 2.89
N ALA A 21 -22.84 -5.75 3.55
CA ALA A 21 -22.44 -6.61 4.66
C ALA A 21 -23.36 -6.44 5.90
N PRO A 22 -23.54 -7.49 6.73
CA PRO A 22 -24.25 -7.37 8.00
C PRO A 22 -23.53 -6.42 8.95
N VAL A 23 -24.29 -5.61 9.68
CA VAL A 23 -23.76 -4.66 10.67
C VAL A 23 -24.28 -4.98 12.07
N LEU A 24 -23.64 -4.41 13.09
CA LEU A 24 -24.02 -4.58 14.50
C LEU A 24 -24.97 -3.48 15.00
N GLU A 25 -25.10 -2.40 14.24
CA GLU A 25 -25.93 -1.25 14.58
C GLU A 25 -27.22 -1.23 13.75
N THR A 26 -28.30 -0.75 14.34
CA THR A 26 -29.58 -0.61 13.65
C THR A 26 -29.56 0.59 12.69
N ALA A 27 -30.24 0.47 11.55
CA ALA A 27 -30.45 1.55 10.60
C ALA A 27 -31.74 1.33 9.80
N ASP A 28 -32.24 2.39 9.17
CA ASP A 28 -33.46 2.33 8.36
C ASP A 28 -33.30 1.34 7.20
N GLY A 29 -34.31 0.49 7.02
CA GLY A 29 -34.33 -0.53 5.98
C GLY A 29 -33.48 -1.78 6.29
N LEU A 30 -32.91 -1.90 7.50
CA LEU A 30 -32.27 -3.13 7.95
C LEU A 30 -33.22 -3.98 8.80
N GLN A 31 -33.10 -5.29 8.64
CA GLN A 31 -33.82 -6.29 9.43
C GLN A 31 -32.91 -6.88 10.50
N GLU A 32 -33.38 -6.92 11.75
CA GLU A 32 -32.68 -7.60 12.84
C GLU A 32 -32.72 -9.13 12.65
N VAL A 33 -31.56 -9.77 12.83
CA VAL A 33 -31.41 -11.22 12.81
C VAL A 33 -30.58 -11.71 13.98
N ASP A 34 -31.00 -12.81 14.60
CA ASP A 34 -30.24 -13.42 15.70
C ASP A 34 -29.36 -14.58 15.19
N VAL A 35 -28.05 -14.44 15.41
CA VAL A 35 -27.02 -15.37 14.95
C VAL A 35 -26.37 -16.04 16.16
N PRO A 36 -26.45 -17.38 16.30
CA PRO A 36 -25.74 -18.09 17.35
C PRO A 36 -24.25 -17.76 17.36
N ALA A 37 -23.63 -17.61 18.54
CA ALA A 37 -22.21 -17.25 18.66
C ALA A 37 -21.28 -18.23 17.91
N THR A 38 -21.65 -19.51 17.89
CA THR A 38 -20.93 -20.58 17.17
C THR A 38 -21.05 -20.49 15.65
N SER A 39 -21.97 -19.67 15.12
CA SER A 39 -22.24 -19.52 13.69
C SER A 39 -21.86 -18.14 13.15
N VAL A 40 -21.32 -17.24 13.96
CA VAL A 40 -21.02 -15.86 13.56
C VAL A 40 -20.09 -15.81 12.35
N GLN A 41 -18.94 -16.49 12.41
CA GLN A 41 -17.98 -16.50 11.29
C GLN A 41 -18.62 -16.97 9.99
N TYR A 42 -19.43 -18.01 10.11
CA TYR A 42 -20.10 -18.64 9.00
C TYR A 42 -21.17 -17.73 8.37
N PHE A 43 -21.98 -17.11 9.22
CA PHE A 43 -22.96 -16.12 8.84
C PHE A 43 -22.30 -14.90 8.18
N THR A 44 -21.27 -14.30 8.79
CA THR A 44 -20.58 -13.12 8.24
C THR A 44 -19.91 -13.35 6.89
N ARG A 45 -19.77 -14.62 6.47
CA ARG A 45 -19.17 -14.99 5.19
C ARG A 45 -20.20 -15.31 4.12
N TYR A 46 -21.31 -15.94 4.48
CA TYR A 46 -22.33 -16.38 3.54
C TYR A 46 -23.69 -15.72 3.79
N TRP A 47 -23.72 -14.56 4.47
CA TRP A 47 -24.96 -13.90 4.92
C TRP A 47 -26.01 -13.81 3.82
N TRP A 48 -25.59 -13.44 2.60
CA TRP A 48 -26.43 -13.29 1.41
C TRP A 48 -27.08 -14.58 0.90
N GLN A 49 -26.69 -15.74 1.42
CA GLN A 49 -27.32 -17.02 1.11
C GLN A 49 -28.37 -17.44 2.15
N TYR A 50 -28.38 -16.82 3.34
CA TYR A 50 -29.36 -17.13 4.36
C TYR A 50 -30.71 -16.57 3.98
N ARG A 51 -31.76 -17.38 4.09
CA ARG A 51 -33.12 -16.91 3.88
C ARG A 51 -33.61 -16.18 5.12
N LEU A 52 -34.15 -14.98 4.92
CA LEU A 52 -34.78 -14.17 5.96
C LEU A 52 -36.18 -14.70 6.23
N LEU A 53 -36.42 -15.19 7.44
CA LEU A 53 -37.76 -15.54 7.89
C LEU A 53 -38.43 -14.30 8.47
N GLY A 54 -39.74 -14.13 8.22
CA GLY A 54 -40.51 -12.94 8.65
C GLY A 54 -40.61 -12.72 10.17
N ASN A 55 -39.99 -13.57 10.98
CA ASN A 55 -39.89 -13.47 12.43
C ASN A 55 -38.46 -13.11 12.93
N GLY A 56 -37.60 -12.61 12.04
CA GLY A 56 -36.20 -12.27 12.40
C GLY A 56 -35.28 -13.48 12.55
N ARG A 57 -35.75 -14.68 12.22
CA ARG A 57 -34.89 -15.88 12.17
C ARG A 57 -34.26 -16.05 10.79
N LEU A 58 -33.12 -16.73 10.79
CA LEU A 58 -32.40 -17.09 9.58
C LEU A 58 -32.60 -18.58 9.28
N GLN A 59 -32.82 -18.90 8.02
CA GLN A 59 -32.71 -20.27 7.52
C GLN A 59 -31.42 -20.41 6.71
N ALA A 60 -30.52 -21.25 7.22
CA ALA A 60 -29.27 -21.59 6.56
C ALA A 60 -29.54 -22.38 5.26
N PRO A 61 -28.81 -22.13 4.16
CA PRO A 61 -28.86 -22.98 2.98
C PRO A 61 -28.40 -24.41 3.29
N GLY A 62 -29.01 -25.39 2.63
CA GLY A 62 -28.72 -26.82 2.87
C GLY A 62 -27.36 -27.29 2.35
N ASN A 63 -26.68 -26.48 1.53
CA ASN A 63 -25.44 -26.83 0.82
C ASN A 63 -24.25 -25.93 1.21
N LEU A 64 -24.30 -25.39 2.42
CA LEU A 64 -23.23 -24.59 2.98
C LEU A 64 -21.94 -25.42 3.17
N PRO A 65 -20.76 -24.96 2.69
CA PRO A 65 -19.47 -25.62 2.92
C PRO A 65 -19.23 -25.97 4.40
N SER A 66 -18.48 -27.03 4.72
CA SER A 66 -18.17 -27.30 6.13
C SER A 66 -17.42 -26.13 6.79
N LEU A 67 -17.57 -25.97 8.10
CA LEU A 67 -16.86 -24.94 8.89
C LEU A 67 -15.34 -24.98 8.66
N GLU A 68 -14.78 -26.18 8.47
CA GLU A 68 -13.37 -26.39 8.15
C GLU A 68 -12.99 -25.83 6.78
N ILE A 69 -13.78 -26.10 5.73
CA ILE A 69 -13.55 -25.55 4.39
C ILE A 69 -13.66 -24.02 4.43
N ASN A 70 -14.62 -23.49 5.18
CA ASN A 70 -14.77 -22.05 5.38
C ASN A 70 -13.56 -21.42 6.08
N TYR A 71 -13.03 -22.08 7.12
CA TYR A 71 -11.83 -21.64 7.81
C TYR A 71 -10.59 -21.68 6.89
N LEU A 72 -10.40 -22.77 6.15
CA LEU A 72 -9.31 -22.90 5.16
C LEU A 72 -9.41 -21.82 4.07
N GLN A 73 -10.60 -21.55 3.56
CA GLN A 73 -10.79 -20.47 2.60
C GLN A 73 -10.46 -19.11 3.21
N GLY A 74 -10.75 -18.90 4.51
CA GLY A 74 -10.40 -17.66 5.21
C GLY A 74 -8.88 -17.48 5.33
N ILE A 75 -8.17 -18.58 5.58
CA ILE A 75 -6.70 -18.59 5.54
C ILE A 75 -6.19 -18.27 4.13
N ILE A 76 -6.78 -18.86 3.08
CA ILE A 76 -6.40 -18.60 1.69
C ILE A 76 -6.60 -17.12 1.35
N ASP A 77 -7.73 -16.53 1.71
CA ASP A 77 -8.01 -15.12 1.44
C ASP A 77 -7.04 -14.20 2.20
N GLN A 78 -6.68 -14.54 3.45
CA GLN A 78 -5.64 -13.82 4.19
C GLN A 78 -4.27 -13.95 3.55
N GLN A 79 -3.92 -15.12 3.03
CA GLN A 79 -2.67 -15.35 2.31
C GLN A 79 -2.63 -14.56 1.00
N ALA A 80 -3.72 -14.52 0.25
CA ALA A 80 -3.84 -13.72 -0.98
C ALA A 80 -3.59 -12.23 -0.70
N ASN A 81 -4.28 -11.67 0.32
CA ASN A 81 -4.07 -10.27 0.72
C ASN A 81 -2.61 -9.98 1.14
N ARG A 82 -1.96 -10.91 1.87
CA ARG A 82 -0.54 -10.77 2.26
C ARG A 82 0.40 -10.83 1.06
N LEU A 83 0.10 -11.66 0.06
CA LEU A 83 0.86 -11.75 -1.17
C LEU A 83 0.75 -10.44 -1.97
N ASP A 84 -0.46 -9.89 -2.12
CA ASP A 84 -0.68 -8.62 -2.84
C ASP A 84 0.07 -7.46 -2.18
N GLN A 85 0.06 -7.40 -0.84
CA GLN A 85 0.82 -6.41 -0.08
C GLN A 85 2.34 -6.58 -0.27
N THR A 86 2.81 -7.82 -0.27
CA THR A 86 4.23 -8.13 -0.46
C THR A 86 4.69 -7.77 -1.88
N PHE A 87 3.87 -8.06 -2.89
CA PHE A 87 4.15 -7.69 -4.28
C PHE A 87 4.21 -6.16 -4.44
N SER A 88 3.23 -5.45 -3.88
CA SER A 88 3.22 -3.98 -3.90
C SER A 88 4.45 -3.37 -3.22
N ASN A 89 4.86 -3.92 -2.08
CA ASN A 89 6.06 -3.49 -1.38
C ASN A 89 7.34 -3.76 -2.19
N ALA A 90 7.42 -4.90 -2.87
CA ALA A 90 8.55 -5.24 -3.73
C ALA A 90 8.67 -4.23 -4.89
N THR A 91 7.58 -3.93 -5.59
CA THR A 91 7.57 -2.92 -6.66
C THR A 91 7.97 -1.54 -6.16
N ASN A 92 7.52 -1.13 -4.97
CA ASN A 92 7.93 0.14 -4.37
C ASN A 92 9.43 0.16 -4.04
N LEU A 93 9.97 -0.95 -3.51
CA LEU A 93 11.40 -1.06 -3.22
C LEU A 93 12.25 -1.00 -4.48
N GLU A 94 11.83 -1.62 -5.57
CA GLU A 94 12.49 -1.52 -6.88
C GLU A 94 12.53 -0.07 -7.38
N GLN A 95 11.41 0.65 -7.30
CA GLN A 95 11.37 2.07 -7.70
C GLN A 95 12.28 2.96 -6.85
N VAL A 96 12.30 2.73 -5.53
CA VAL A 96 13.18 3.46 -4.61
C VAL A 96 14.64 3.15 -4.92
N LEU A 97 14.98 1.90 -5.21
CA LEU A 97 16.33 1.49 -5.58
C LEU A 97 16.78 2.18 -6.87
N ASP A 98 15.94 2.18 -7.91
CA ASP A 98 16.23 2.86 -9.18
C ASP A 98 16.41 4.37 -9.01
N ALA A 99 15.61 5.01 -8.16
CA ALA A 99 15.77 6.42 -7.81
C ALA A 99 17.09 6.67 -7.06
N ALA A 100 17.43 5.82 -6.10
CA ALA A 100 18.68 5.91 -5.35
C ALA A 100 19.91 5.72 -6.24
N THR A 101 19.89 4.75 -7.17
CA THR A 101 20.97 4.52 -8.13
C THR A 101 21.15 5.70 -9.08
N ARG A 102 20.06 6.31 -9.56
CA ARG A 102 20.14 7.53 -10.37
C ARG A 102 20.72 8.70 -9.58
N ALA A 103 20.23 8.94 -8.37
CA ALA A 103 20.73 10.00 -7.51
C ALA A 103 22.23 9.83 -7.18
N GLN A 104 22.67 8.59 -6.94
CA GLN A 104 24.08 8.27 -6.73
C GLN A 104 24.92 8.59 -7.96
N THR A 105 24.44 8.19 -9.15
CA THR A 105 25.13 8.45 -10.42
C THR A 105 25.27 9.95 -10.68
N GLU A 106 24.19 10.70 -10.48
CA GLU A 106 24.19 12.16 -10.61
C GLU A 106 25.13 12.83 -9.60
N ALA A 107 25.11 12.40 -8.34
CA ALA A 107 26.01 12.91 -7.32
C ALA A 107 27.48 12.68 -7.68
N GLN A 108 27.80 11.50 -8.22
CA GLN A 108 29.16 11.17 -8.64
C GLN A 108 29.60 12.01 -9.85
N GLN A 109 28.72 12.24 -10.83
CA GLN A 109 28.99 13.14 -11.94
C GLN A 109 29.24 14.58 -11.47
N ARG A 110 28.41 15.10 -10.57
CA ARG A 110 28.58 16.45 -10.00
C ARG A 110 29.91 16.57 -9.24
N PHE A 111 30.27 15.54 -8.46
CA PHE A 111 31.55 15.51 -7.76
C PHE A 111 32.75 15.57 -8.73
N THR A 112 32.70 14.80 -9.82
CA THR A 112 33.75 14.83 -10.86
C THR A 112 33.84 16.20 -11.52
N GLN A 113 32.71 16.79 -11.92
CA GLN A 113 32.67 18.12 -12.54
C GLN A 113 33.22 19.20 -11.60
N GLN A 114 32.82 19.18 -10.33
CA GLN A 114 33.31 20.12 -9.34
C GLN A 114 34.81 19.96 -9.09
N SER A 115 35.31 18.71 -9.05
CA SER A 115 36.74 18.42 -8.92
C SER A 115 37.56 18.98 -10.10
N GLN A 116 37.04 18.83 -11.33
CA GLN A 116 37.67 19.40 -12.54
C GLN A 116 37.70 20.93 -12.49
N GLN A 117 36.59 21.57 -12.12
CA GLN A 117 36.53 23.03 -11.95
C GLN A 117 37.54 23.53 -10.91
N PHE A 118 37.70 22.83 -9.79
CA PHE A 118 38.72 23.18 -8.80
C PHE A 118 40.13 23.04 -9.37
N GLN A 119 40.43 21.98 -10.14
CA GLN A 119 41.73 21.81 -10.78
C GLN A 119 42.06 22.94 -11.76
N GLU A 120 41.09 23.36 -12.57
CA GLU A 120 41.24 24.48 -13.51
C GLU A 120 41.49 25.81 -12.78
N GLN A 121 40.72 26.09 -11.72
CA GLN A 121 40.90 27.28 -10.90
C GLN A 121 42.27 27.32 -10.23
N PHE A 122 42.72 26.19 -9.66
CA PHE A 122 44.06 26.07 -9.09
C PHE A 122 45.16 26.29 -10.13
N GLY A 123 45.01 25.72 -11.33
CA GLY A 123 45.94 25.93 -12.44
C GLY A 123 46.04 27.40 -12.84
N SER A 124 44.89 28.09 -12.98
CA SER A 124 44.84 29.52 -13.30
C SER A 124 45.49 30.38 -12.21
N LEU A 125 45.17 30.14 -10.93
CA LEU A 125 45.78 30.85 -9.81
C LEU A 125 47.30 30.65 -9.76
N THR A 126 47.77 29.43 -10.01
CA THR A 126 49.21 29.12 -10.06
C THR A 126 49.90 29.95 -11.15
N GLN A 127 49.32 30.03 -12.35
CA GLN A 127 49.87 30.85 -13.44
C GLN A 127 49.87 32.35 -13.08
N GLN A 128 48.83 32.85 -12.42
CA GLN A 128 48.78 34.24 -11.97
C GLN A 128 49.88 34.55 -10.94
N ILE A 129 50.12 33.65 -9.99
CA ILE A 129 51.21 33.78 -9.00
C ILE A 129 52.57 33.84 -9.70
N VAL A 130 52.83 32.94 -10.66
CA VAL A 130 54.10 32.93 -11.41
C VAL A 130 54.32 34.26 -12.15
N LYS A 131 53.28 34.78 -12.83
CA LYS A 131 53.36 36.08 -13.52
C LYS A 131 53.67 37.22 -12.55
N LEU A 132 53.00 37.27 -11.40
CA LEU A 132 53.27 38.28 -10.38
C LEU A 132 54.71 38.20 -9.85
N GLN A 133 55.22 36.99 -9.61
CA GLN A 133 56.61 36.79 -9.19
C GLN A 133 57.60 37.34 -10.23
N GLN A 134 57.39 37.03 -11.51
CA GLN A 134 58.22 37.54 -12.61
C GLN A 134 58.23 39.08 -12.65
N THR A 135 57.06 39.71 -12.62
CA THR A 135 56.95 41.17 -12.61
C THR A 135 57.65 41.80 -11.40
N VAL A 136 57.53 41.20 -10.21
CA VAL A 136 58.26 41.67 -9.01
C VAL A 136 59.76 41.56 -9.20
N THR A 137 60.26 40.45 -9.75
CA THR A 137 61.69 40.27 -10.05
C THR A 137 62.20 41.32 -11.03
N GLU A 138 61.48 41.57 -12.13
CA GLU A 138 61.84 42.58 -13.14
C GLU A 138 61.90 44.00 -12.56
N LEU A 139 60.97 44.35 -11.66
CA LEU A 139 60.97 45.65 -10.97
C LEU A 139 62.11 45.80 -9.97
N GLN A 140 62.63 44.69 -9.44
CA GLN A 140 63.76 44.69 -8.50
C GLN A 140 65.11 44.78 -9.21
N THR A 141 65.24 44.22 -10.42
CA THR A 141 66.51 44.20 -11.18
C THR A 141 66.72 45.40 -12.10
N ASN A 142 65.66 46.14 -12.46
CA ASN A 142 65.76 47.37 -13.26
C ASN A 142 65.94 48.67 -12.42
N LYS A 143 66.44 48.55 -11.19
CA LYS A 143 66.84 49.67 -10.31
C LYS A 143 68.35 49.71 -10.16
#